data_AF-A0A2E8GRU1-F1
#
_entry.id   AF-A0A2E8GRU1-F1
#
_cell.length_a   1.000
_cell.length_b   1.000
_cell.length_c   1.000
_cell.angle_alpha   90.00
_cell.angle_beta   90.00
_cell.angle_gamma   90.00
#
_symmetry.space_group_name_H-M   'P 1'
#
loop_
_entity.id
_entity.type
_entity.pdbx_description
1 polymer ?
#
loop_
_entity_poly.entity_id
_entity_poly.type
_entity_poly.pdbx_seq_one_letter_code
_entity_poly.pdbx_strand_id
1 'polypeptide(L)'
;MIPPVQNGMAFVMNREQQRLDKLQGAELNDAQKLREAASDFEAIFVQQMLKSMRDATLKSDLIKVSEGERVFQEMLDQHRSEQLADSGSLGLGEMIYKQLRPHLRG
;
A
#
# COMPACT_ATOMS: atom_id res chain seq x y z
N MET A 1 3.97 -0.75 -28.04
CA MET A 1 5.35 -0.44 -27.62
C MET A 1 5.36 -0.49 -26.09
N ILE A 2 6.01 -1.48 -25.48
CA ILE A 2 6.06 -1.62 -24.02
C ILE A 2 7.22 -0.72 -23.54
N PRO A 3 6.97 0.29 -22.68
CA PRO A 3 8.03 1.16 -22.19
C PRO A 3 9.06 0.39 -21.34
N PRO A 4 10.34 0.80 -21.36
CA PRO A 4 11.39 0.10 -20.61
C PRO A 4 11.14 0.17 -19.10
N VAL A 5 11.17 -0.99 -18.45
CA VAL A 5 10.90 -1.20 -17.01
C VAL A 5 11.86 -0.41 -16.09
N GLN A 6 13.00 0.05 -16.63
CA GLN A 6 14.03 0.80 -15.90
C GLN A 6 13.53 2.12 -15.27
N ASN A 7 12.42 2.70 -15.75
CA ASN A 7 11.83 3.94 -15.22
C ASN A 7 10.66 3.75 -14.24
N GLY A 8 10.17 2.52 -14.03
CA GLY A 8 9.00 2.25 -13.18
C GLY A 8 9.29 2.40 -11.67
N MET A 9 10.42 1.88 -11.22
CA MET A 9 10.86 2.00 -9.81
C MET A 9 11.11 3.45 -9.41
N ALA A 10 11.74 4.25 -10.28
CA ALA A 10 11.96 5.68 -10.03
C ALA A 10 10.63 6.45 -9.94
N PHE A 11 9.63 6.07 -10.75
CA PHE A 11 8.30 6.67 -10.69
C PHE A 11 7.55 6.34 -9.38
N VAL A 12 7.62 5.09 -8.91
CA VAL A 12 7.02 4.67 -7.62
C VAL A 12 7.71 5.37 -6.45
N MET A 13 9.04 5.39 -6.42
CA MET A 13 9.81 6.08 -5.37
C MET A 13 9.51 7.58 -5.32
N ASN A 14 9.40 8.24 -6.47
CA ASN A 14 9.03 9.65 -6.54
C ASN A 14 7.61 9.93 -6.02
N ARG A 15 6.69 8.97 -6.19
CA ARG A 15 5.30 9.10 -5.70
C ARG A 15 5.23 9.02 -4.18
N GLU A 16 6.01 8.12 -3.59
CA GLU A 16 6.11 7.99 -2.13
C GLU A 16 6.73 9.25 -1.52
N GLN A 17 7.83 9.75 -2.09
CA GLN A 17 8.43 11.02 -1.68
C GLN A 17 7.42 12.18 -1.73
N GLN A 18 6.61 12.27 -2.79
CA GLN A 18 5.56 13.29 -2.89
C GLN A 18 4.43 13.12 -1.85
N ARG A 19 4.10 11.89 -1.43
CA ARG A 19 3.13 11.66 -0.35
C ARG A 19 3.70 12.11 1.00
N LEU A 20 4.94 11.76 1.30
CA LEU A 20 5.62 12.17 2.53
C LEU A 20 5.76 13.69 2.64
N ASP A 21 6.07 14.37 1.52
CA ASP A 21 6.13 15.82 1.46
C ASP A 21 4.76 16.48 1.67
N LYS A 22 3.68 15.88 1.13
CA LYS A 22 2.31 16.35 1.40
C LYS A 22 1.93 16.22 2.87
N LEU A 23 2.28 15.11 3.50
CA LEU A 23 2.05 14.86 4.94
C LEU A 23 2.80 15.86 5.83
N GLN A 24 3.99 16.31 5.41
CA GLN A 24 4.81 17.28 6.14
C GLN A 24 4.44 18.74 5.83
N GLY A 25 4.01 19.04 4.60
CA GLY A 25 3.73 20.39 4.14
C GLY A 25 2.28 20.85 4.29
N ALA A 26 1.32 19.93 4.45
CA ALA A 26 -0.06 20.27 4.77
C ALA A 26 -0.25 20.38 6.28
N GLU A 27 -0.83 21.49 6.77
CA GLU A 27 -1.34 21.58 8.15
C GLU A 27 -2.57 20.67 8.32
N LEU A 28 -2.35 19.36 8.28
CA LEU A 28 -3.37 18.37 8.61
C LEU A 28 -3.56 18.37 10.12
N ASN A 29 -4.81 18.45 10.57
CA ASN A 29 -5.11 18.25 11.98
C ASN A 29 -4.89 16.77 12.37
N ASP A 30 -4.77 16.50 13.67
CA ASP A 30 -4.43 15.15 14.16
C ASP A 30 -5.46 14.09 13.76
N ALA A 31 -6.74 14.49 13.59
CA ALA A 31 -7.77 13.58 13.13
C ALA A 31 -7.58 13.19 11.65
N GLN A 32 -7.11 14.11 10.80
CA GLN A 32 -6.77 13.82 9.41
C GLN A 32 -5.54 12.91 9.32
N LYS A 33 -4.49 13.22 10.10
CA LYS A 33 -3.28 12.37 10.18
C LYS A 33 -3.61 10.95 10.66
N LEU A 34 -4.45 10.82 11.67
CA LEU A 34 -4.90 9.51 12.14
C LEU A 34 -5.68 8.74 11.08
N ARG A 35 -6.56 9.42 10.32
CA ARG A 35 -7.34 8.80 9.25
C ARG A 35 -6.43 8.30 8.13
N GLU A 36 -5.43 9.08 7.75
CA GLU A 36 -4.45 8.70 6.72
C GLU A 36 -3.59 7.52 7.18
N ALA A 37 -3.03 7.58 8.39
CA ALA A 37 -2.26 6.48 8.96
C ALA A 37 -3.07 5.18 9.09
N ALA A 38 -4.36 5.28 9.41
CA ALA A 38 -5.25 4.12 9.47
C ALA A 38 -5.50 3.51 8.08
N SER A 39 -5.63 4.35 7.04
CA SER A 39 -5.72 3.90 5.64
C SER A 39 -4.43 3.21 5.18
N ASP A 40 -3.27 3.79 5.48
CA ASP A 40 -1.98 3.20 5.15
C ASP A 40 -1.77 1.83 5.83
N PHE A 41 -2.23 1.69 7.07
CA PHE A 41 -2.21 0.41 7.75
C PHE A 41 -3.10 -0.64 7.05
N GLU A 42 -4.30 -0.25 6.60
CA GLU A 42 -5.16 -1.13 5.80
C GLU A 42 -4.46 -1.56 4.49
N ALA A 43 -3.70 -0.67 3.84
CA ALA A 43 -2.92 -1.00 2.65
C ALA A 43 -1.86 -2.07 2.95
N ILE A 44 -1.08 -1.89 4.03
CA ILE A 44 -0.07 -2.88 4.46
C ILE A 44 -0.73 -4.24 4.73
N PHE A 45 -1.89 -4.24 5.39
CA PHE A 45 -2.63 -5.46 5.66
C PHE A 45 -3.09 -6.16 4.38
N VAL A 46 -3.65 -5.40 3.41
CA VAL A 46 -4.06 -5.93 2.10
C VAL A 46 -2.86 -6.52 1.37
N GLN A 47 -1.72 -5.83 1.36
CA GLN A 47 -0.50 -6.32 0.72
C GLN A 47 -0.08 -7.66 1.34
N GLN A 48 -0.10 -7.77 2.66
CA GLN A 48 0.25 -9.01 3.35
C GLN A 48 -0.75 -10.12 3.06
N MET A 49 -2.04 -9.82 2.99
CA MET A 49 -3.08 -10.77 2.58
C MET A 49 -2.84 -11.29 1.15
N LEU A 50 -2.59 -10.39 0.18
CA LEU A 50 -2.30 -10.76 -1.21
C LEU A 50 -1.05 -11.64 -1.31
N LYS A 51 -0.01 -11.31 -0.54
CA LYS A 51 1.21 -12.10 -0.44
C LYS A 51 0.94 -13.51 0.10
N SER A 52 0.24 -13.61 1.23
CA SER A 52 -0.12 -14.88 1.84
C SER A 52 -1.00 -15.75 0.93
N MET A 53 -1.94 -15.17 0.19
CA MET A 53 -2.75 -15.91 -0.79
C MET A 53 -1.91 -16.51 -1.92
N ARG A 54 -0.90 -15.77 -2.41
CA ARG A 54 0.03 -16.28 -3.42
C ARG A 54 0.96 -17.35 -2.88
N ASP A 55 1.48 -17.17 -1.66
CA ASP A 55 2.36 -18.15 -1.02
C ASP A 55 1.62 -19.46 -0.73
N ALA A 56 0.30 -19.40 -0.52
CA ALA A 56 -0.57 -20.58 -0.40
C ALA A 56 -0.87 -21.28 -1.75
N THR A 57 -0.58 -20.64 -2.88
CA THR A 57 -0.75 -21.25 -4.20
C THR A 57 0.47 -22.13 -4.51
N LEU A 58 0.25 -23.37 -4.95
CA LEU A 58 1.33 -24.27 -5.36
C LEU A 58 2.10 -23.66 -6.54
N LYS A 59 3.27 -23.08 -6.26
CA LYS A 59 4.22 -22.71 -7.32
C LYS A 59 4.74 -24.02 -7.90
N SER A 60 4.32 -24.35 -9.11
CA SER A 60 4.88 -25.49 -9.81
C SER A 60 6.35 -25.20 -10.08
N ASP A 61 7.26 -26.06 -9.62
CA ASP A 61 8.70 -26.00 -9.91
C ASP A 61 9.02 -25.97 -11.42
N LEU A 62 8.00 -26.25 -12.26
CA LEU A 62 8.05 -26.16 -13.72
C LEU A 62 8.10 -24.71 -14.24
N ILE A 63 7.55 -23.73 -13.50
CA ILE A 63 7.54 -22.32 -13.90
C ILE A 63 8.55 -21.55 -13.03
N LYS A 64 9.73 -21.31 -13.58
CA LYS A 64 10.74 -20.46 -12.95
C LYS A 64 10.33 -19.00 -13.09
N VAL A 65 9.96 -18.37 -11.98
CA VAL A 65 9.72 -16.92 -11.91
C VAL A 65 11.06 -16.21 -11.98
N SER A 66 11.17 -15.20 -12.86
CA SER A 66 12.39 -14.38 -12.95
C SER A 66 12.45 -13.34 -11.83
N GLU A 67 13.65 -12.88 -11.46
CA GLU A 67 13.80 -11.80 -10.48
C GLU A 67 13.10 -10.50 -10.92
N GLY A 68 13.12 -10.19 -12.23
CA GLY A 68 12.41 -9.02 -12.76
C GLY A 68 10.90 -9.14 -12.61
N GLU A 69 10.35 -10.33 -12.79
CA GLU A 69 8.94 -10.61 -12.59
C GLU A 69 8.55 -10.52 -11.11
N ARG A 70 9.41 -10.99 -10.20
CA ARG A 70 9.22 -10.84 -8.74
C ARG A 70 9.13 -9.37 -8.34
N VAL A 71 10.06 -8.54 -8.82
CA VAL A 71 10.05 -7.09 -8.53
C VAL A 71 8.82 -6.40 -9.11
N PHE A 72 8.45 -6.71 -10.36
CA PHE A 72 7.25 -6.14 -10.97
C PHE A 72 5.97 -6.55 -10.23
N GLN A 73 5.90 -7.81 -9.80
CA GLN A 73 4.79 -8.34 -9.02
C GLN A 73 4.67 -7.64 -7.67
N GLU A 74 5.78 -7.46 -6.95
CA GLU A 74 5.82 -6.72 -5.68
C GLU A 74 5.30 -5.28 -5.85
N MET A 75 5.72 -4.57 -6.90
CA MET A 75 5.21 -3.22 -7.21
C MET A 75 3.71 -3.23 -7.55
N LEU A 76 3.25 -4.22 -8.32
CA LEU A 76 1.85 -4.34 -8.70
C LEU A 76 0.97 -4.58 -7.46
N ASP A 77 1.44 -5.39 -6.52
CA ASP A 77 0.73 -5.68 -5.28
C ASP A 77 0.68 -4.46 -4.36
N GLN A 78 1.77 -3.69 -4.28
CA GLN A 78 1.79 -2.41 -3.59
C GLN A 78 0.69 -1.48 -4.14
N HIS A 79 0.65 -1.24 -5.45
CA HIS A 79 -0.34 -0.36 -6.07
C HIS A 79 -1.79 -0.87 -5.92
N ARG A 80 -2.00 -2.19 -5.91
CA ARG A 80 -3.32 -2.77 -5.65
C ARG A 80 -3.73 -2.57 -4.19
N SER A 81 -2.80 -2.74 -3.26
CA SER A 81 -3.06 -2.60 -1.84
C SER A 81 -3.47 -1.17 -1.46
N GLU A 82 -2.80 -0.17 -2.04
CA GLU A 82 -3.15 1.24 -1.88
C GLU A 82 -4.55 1.54 -2.42
N GLN A 83 -4.87 1.13 -3.65
CA GLN A 83 -6.20 1.34 -4.23
C GLN A 83 -7.31 0.67 -3.41
N LEU A 84 -7.06 -0.53 -2.89
CA LEU A 84 -8.03 -1.25 -2.07
C LEU A 84 -8.24 -0.58 -0.72
N ALA A 85 -7.17 -0.08 -0.10
CA ALA A 85 -7.26 0.69 1.14
C ALA A 85 -7.96 2.04 0.94
N ASP A 86 -7.60 2.80 -0.09
CA ASP A 86 -8.23 4.09 -0.44
C ASP A 86 -9.74 3.96 -0.71
N SER A 87 -10.15 2.84 -1.29
CA SER A 87 -11.57 2.53 -1.49
C SER A 87 -12.32 2.20 -0.19
N GLY A 88 -11.61 1.91 0.90
CA GLY A 88 -12.16 1.46 2.17
C GLY A 88 -12.85 0.10 2.09
N SER A 89 -12.48 -0.75 1.11
CA SER A 89 -13.22 -1.98 0.79
C SER A 89 -13.21 -3.03 1.89
N LEU A 90 -12.17 -3.09 2.74
CA LEU A 90 -12.11 -4.03 3.87
C LEU A 90 -12.63 -3.40 5.16
N GLY A 91 -12.62 -2.06 5.26
CA GLY A 91 -13.15 -1.31 6.40
C GLY A 91 -12.25 -1.33 7.64
N LEU A 92 -11.04 -1.88 7.52
CA LEU A 92 -10.10 -2.01 8.63
C LEU A 92 -9.56 -0.63 9.06
N GLY A 93 -9.21 0.24 8.12
CA GLY A 93 -8.73 1.58 8.40
C GLY A 93 -9.80 2.43 9.09
N GLU A 94 -11.06 2.32 8.65
CA GLU A 94 -12.18 3.01 9.30
C GLU A 94 -12.42 2.49 10.73
N MET A 95 -12.26 1.19 10.96
CA MET A 95 -12.35 0.61 12.31
C MET A 95 -11.25 1.16 13.23
N ILE A 96 -10.00 1.18 12.75
CA ILE A 96 -8.85 1.73 13.51
C ILE A 96 -9.06 3.21 13.82
N TYR A 97 -9.47 3.99 12.81
CA TYR A 97 -9.78 5.41 12.99
C TYR A 97 -10.85 5.62 14.06
N LYS A 98 -11.96 4.87 14.01
CA LYS A 98 -13.04 4.97 15.01
C LYS A 98 -12.59 4.62 16.43
N GLN A 99 -11.72 3.63 16.58
CA GLN A 99 -11.20 3.23 17.90
C GLN A 99 -10.22 4.24 18.47
N LEU A 100 -9.38 4.85 17.63
CA LEU A 100 -8.31 5.73 18.07
C LEU A 100 -8.73 7.21 18.15
N ARG A 101 -9.69 7.66 17.33
CA ARG A 101 -10.14 9.07 17.32
C ARG A 101 -10.55 9.62 18.69
N PRO A 102 -11.25 8.87 19.58
CA PRO A 102 -11.57 9.35 20.91
C PRO A 102 -10.34 9.70 21.76
N HIS A 103 -9.21 9.02 21.53
CA HIS A 103 -7.96 9.23 22.26
C HIS A 103 -7.19 10.48 21.82
N LEU A 104 -7.55 11.11 20.69
CA LEU A 104 -6.95 12.37 20.24
C LEU A 104 -7.38 13.60 21.05
N ARG A 105 -8.40 13.46 21.92
CA ARG A 105 -8.92 14.54 22.77
C ARG A 105 -8.50 14.39 24.24
N GLY A 106 -7.58 13.47 24.53
CA GLY A 106 -6.98 13.26 25.85
C GLY A 106 -5.77 14.15 26.08
#